data_AF-A0A4R1Q6V0-F1
#
_entry.id   AF-A0A4R1Q6V0-F1
#
_cell.length_a   1.000
_cell.length_b   1.000
_cell.length_c   1.000
_cell.angle_alpha   90.00
_cell.angle_beta   90.00
_cell.angle_gamma   90.00
#
_symmetry.space_group_name_H-M   'P 1'
#
loop_
_entity.id
_entity.type
_entity.pdbx_description
1 polymer ?
#
loop_
_entity_poly.entity_id
_entity_poly.type
_entity_poly.pdbx_seq_one_letter_code
_entity_poly.pdbx_strand_id
1 'polypeptide(L)' 'MATIELLRQKIHSANQQLIEAIDLSIELRRQSPQMKSEVVKIWETFLGQFFGYIKQKSKASKDNLLAGVSWARLNLF' A
#
# COMPACT_ATOMS: atom_id res chain seq x y z
N MET A 1 9.00 6.21 -22.85
CA MET A 1 9.24 7.25 -21.81
C MET A 1 8.15 7.14 -20.76
N ALA A 2 8.43 7.45 -19.50
CA ALA A 2 7.40 7.48 -18.46
C ALA A 2 6.44 8.66 -18.69
N THR A 3 5.13 8.44 -18.52
CA THR A 3 4.10 9.49 -18.61
C THR A 3 3.25 9.48 -17.34
N ILE A 4 2.64 10.62 -17.02
CA ILE A 4 1.69 10.72 -15.90
C ILE A 4 0.52 9.74 -16.09
N GLU A 5 0.06 9.57 -17.33
CA GLU A 5 -1.03 8.64 -17.63
C GLU A 5 -0.64 7.19 -17.34
N LEU A 6 0.57 6.78 -17.73
CA LEU A 6 1.07 5.44 -17.41
C LEU A 6 1.18 5.23 -15.89
N LEU A 7 1.61 6.24 -15.14
CA LEU A 7 1.65 6.18 -13.68
C LEU A 7 0.23 6.04 -13.10
N ARG A 8 -0.73 6.84 -13.57
CA ARG A 8 -2.13 6.77 -13.13
C ARG A 8 -2.72 5.38 -13.36
N GLN A 9 -2.52 4.82 -14.55
CA GLN A 9 -3.00 3.48 -14.89
C GLN A 9 -2.41 2.42 -13.97
N LYS A 10 -1.08 2.44 -13.73
CA LYS A 10 -0.43 1.49 -12.83
C LYS A 10 -0.97 1.57 -11.40
N ILE A 11 -1.14 2.78 -10.87
CA ILE A 11 -1.69 2.99 -9.53
C ILE A 11 -3.15 2.54 -9.46
N HIS A 12 -3.95 2.85 -10.48
CA HIS A 12 -5.35 2.44 -10.53
C HIS A 12 -5.49 0.91 -10.53
N SER A 13 -4.76 0.20 -11.39
CA SER A 13 -4.80 -1.26 -11.44
C SER A 13 -4.32 -1.91 -10.15
N ALA A 14 -3.24 -1.41 -9.54
CA ALA A 14 -2.79 -1.90 -8.24
C ALA A 14 -3.83 -1.68 -7.15
N ASN A 15 -4.53 -0.54 -7.16
CA ASN A 15 -5.57 -0.23 -6.20
C ASN A 15 -6.77 -1.20 -6.29
N GLN A 16 -7.16 -1.63 -7.49
CA GLN A 16 -8.22 -2.63 -7.65
C GLN A 16 -7.85 -3.95 -6.97
N GLN A 17 -6.62 -4.43 -7.18
CA GLN A 17 -6.13 -5.65 -6.54
C GLN A 17 -6.03 -5.51 -5.01
N LEU A 18 -5.67 -4.32 -4.50
CA LEU A 18 -5.66 -4.06 -3.06
C LEU A 18 -7.08 -4.04 -2.47
N ILE A 19 -8.08 -3.52 -3.19
CA ILE A 19 -9.48 -3.57 -2.76
C ILE A 19 -9.94 -5.02 -2.62
N GLU A 20 -9.73 -5.85 -3.64
CA GLU A 20 -10.07 -7.28 -3.59
C GLU A 20 -9.37 -8.00 -2.41
N ALA A 21 -8.09 -7.69 -2.17
CA ALA A 21 -7.35 -8.25 -1.03
C ALA A 21 -7.90 -7.81 0.33
N ILE A 22 -8.44 -6.59 0.45
CA ILE A 22 -9.11 -6.09 1.66
C ILE A 22 -10.41 -6.86 1.89
N ASP A 23 -11.21 -7.08 0.85
CA ASP A 23 -12.47 -7.83 0.96
C ASP A 23 -12.21 -9.27 1.42
N LEU A 24 -11.24 -9.96 0.81
CA LEU A 24 -10.79 -11.28 1.25
C LEU A 24 -10.27 -11.27 2.70
N SER A 25 -9.56 -10.21 3.09
CA SER A 25 -9.08 -10.05 4.46
C SER A 25 -10.22 -9.99 5.48
N ILE A 26 -11.33 -9.34 5.14
CA ILE A 26 -12.52 -9.25 6.01
C ILE A 26 -13.13 -10.65 6.20
N GLU A 27 -13.27 -11.42 5.12
CA GLU A 27 -13.79 -12.79 5.16
C GLU A 27 -12.91 -13.71 6.01
N LEU A 28 -11.60 -13.71 5.75
CA LEU A 28 -10.62 -14.55 6.45
C LEU A 28 -10.54 -14.22 7.95
N ARG A 29 -10.57 -12.92 8.30
CA ARG A 29 -10.51 -12.49 9.71
C ARG A 29 -11.71 -12.94 10.54
N ARG A 30 -12.85 -13.25 9.93
CA ARG A 30 -14.05 -13.75 10.61
C ARG A 30 -13.98 -15.25 10.90
N GLN A 31 -13.11 -16.00 10.22
CA GLN A 31 -13.05 -17.46 10.34
C GLN A 31 -12.49 -17.93 11.68
N SER A 32 -11.39 -17.31 12.15
CA SER A 32 -10.80 -17.63 13.47
C SER A 32 -9.81 -16.56 13.95
N PRO A 33 -9.50 -16.53 15.27
CA PRO A 33 -8.43 -15.67 15.80
C PRO A 33 -7.06 -15.94 15.16
N GLN A 34 -6.78 -17.20 14.78
CA GLN A 34 -5.55 -17.58 14.10
C GLN A 34 -5.48 -16.96 12.69
N MET A 35 -6.55 -17.06 11.90
CA MET A 35 -6.62 -16.42 10.58
C MET A 35 -6.52 -14.91 10.68
N LYS A 36 -7.11 -14.30 11.71
CA LYS A 36 -6.95 -12.87 11.98
C LYS A 36 -5.48 -12.49 12.16
N SER A 37 -4.71 -13.27 12.92
CA SER A 37 -3.27 -13.03 13.13
C SER A 37 -2.48 -13.17 11.82
N GLU A 38 -2.76 -14.20 11.02
CA GLU A 38 -2.10 -14.39 9.72
C GLU A 38 -2.40 -13.23 8.75
N VAL A 39 -3.65 -12.79 8.65
CA VAL A 39 -4.02 -11.62 7.83
C VAL A 39 -3.26 -10.36 8.28
N VAL A 40 -3.10 -10.14 9.60
CA VAL A 40 -2.31 -9.01 10.11
C VAL A 40 -0.85 -9.10 9.64
N LYS A 41 -0.20 -10.25 9.75
CA LYS A 41 1.20 -10.43 9.31
C LYS A 41 1.38 -10.17 7.81
N ILE A 42 0.41 -10.58 6.98
CA ILE A 42 0.43 -10.33 5.53
C ILE A 42 0.44 -8.82 5.26
N TRP A 43 -0.47 -8.08 5.89
CA TRP A 43 -0.54 -6.61 5.74
C TRP A 43 0.69 -5.90 6.30
N GLU A 44 1.22 -6.32 7.46
CA GLU A 44 2.46 -5.78 8.01
C GLU A 44 3.65 -5.99 7.05
N THR A 45 3.75 -7.17 6.45
CA THR A 45 4.79 -7.50 5.47
C THR A 45 4.68 -6.60 4.24
N PHE A 46 3.49 -6.48 3.67
CA PHE A 46 3.24 -5.62 2.50
C PHE A 46 3.56 -4.15 2.80
N LEU A 47 3.01 -3.60 3.88
CA LEU A 47 3.21 -2.19 4.25
C LEU A 47 4.69 -1.89 4.52
N GLY A 48 5.38 -2.80 5.22
CA GLY A 48 6.82 -2.69 5.45
C GLY A 48 7.63 -2.68 4.15
N GLN A 49 7.35 -3.60 3.23
CA GLN A 49 8.02 -3.65 1.92
C GLN A 49 7.72 -2.40 1.07
N PHE A 50 6.45 -1.97 1.02
CA PHE A 50 6.02 -0.82 0.21
C PHE A 50 6.68 0.48 0.67
N PHE A 51 6.55 0.84 1.95
CA PHE A 51 7.17 2.05 2.48
C PHE A 51 8.69 1.95 2.52
N GLY A 52 9.24 0.75 2.78
CA GLY A 52 10.67 0.48 2.71
C GLY A 52 11.25 0.80 1.34
N TYR A 53 10.57 0.36 0.27
CA TYR A 53 10.99 0.63 -1.11
C TYR A 53 10.91 2.12 -1.47
N ILE A 54 9.84 2.82 -1.07
CA ILE A 54 9.73 4.28 -1.26
C ILE A 54 10.90 5.01 -0.59
N LYS A 55 11.22 4.64 0.66
CA LYS A 55 12.34 5.23 1.41
C LYS A 55 13.69 4.93 0.74
N GLN A 56 13.90 3.69 0.30
CA GLN A 56 15.10 3.28 -0.42
C GLN A 56 15.30 4.12 -1.69
N LYS A 57 14.23 4.27 -2.49
CA LYS A 57 14.28 5.07 -3.73
C LYS A 57 14.47 6.55 -3.45
N SER A 58 13.80 7.10 -2.43
CA SER A 58 13.99 8.50 -2.02
C SER A 58 15.45 8.80 -1.67
N LYS A 59 16.10 7.89 -0.93
CA LYS A 59 17.53 8.02 -0.60
C LYS A 59 18.41 7.93 -1.85
N ALA A 60 18.12 7.00 -2.74
CA ALA A 60 18.91 6.79 -3.97
C ALA A 60 18.76 7.96 -4.96
N SER A 61 17.58 8.55 -5.09
CA SER A 61 17.32 9.69 -5.97
C SER A 61 17.66 11.04 -5.34
N LYS A 62 17.98 11.09 -4.04
CA LYS A 62 18.12 12.33 -3.24
C LYS A 62 16.89 13.23 -3.31
N ASP A 63 15.71 12.62 -3.50
CA ASP A 63 14.43 13.29 -3.58
C ASP A 63 13.46 12.65 -2.60
N ASN A 64 12.76 13.44 -1.80
CA ASN A 64 11.77 12.91 -0.86
C ASN A 64 10.47 12.64 -1.62
N LEU A 65 10.27 11.38 -2.04
CA LEU A 65 9.13 10.99 -2.86
C LEU A 65 7.76 11.14 -2.16
N LEU A 66 7.76 11.37 -0.84
CA LEU A 66 6.54 11.65 -0.08
C LEU A 66 6.40 13.13 0.28
N ALA A 67 7.33 13.99 -0.14
CA ALA A 67 7.18 15.43 0.02
C ALA A 67 5.97 15.93 -0.75
N GLY A 68 5.17 16.79 -0.13
CA GLY A 68 3.92 17.31 -0.71
C GLY A 68 2.69 16.41 -0.56
N VAL A 69 2.88 15.14 -0.15
CA VAL A 69 1.75 14.30 0.29
C VAL A 69 1.24 14.83 1.62
N SER A 70 -0.01 15.29 1.64
CA SER A 70 -0.65 15.76 2.86
C SER A 70 -1.37 14.62 3.55
N TRP A 71 -0.81 14.16 4.66
CA TRP A 71 -1.42 13.15 5.51
C TRP A 71 -2.76 13.60 6.10
N ALA A 72 -2.89 14.89 6.41
CA ALA A 72 -4.15 15.48 6.85
C ALA A 72 -5.24 15.40 5.77
N ARG A 73 -4.91 15.56 4.48
CA ARG A 73 -5.89 15.40 3.38
C ARG A 73 -6.23 13.94 3.09
N LEU A 74 -5.41 12.99 3.54
CA LEU A 74 -5.70 11.57 3.34
C LEU A 74 -6.86 11.08 4.22
N ASN A 75 -7.30 11.87 5.23
CA ASN A 75 -8.38 11.52 6.15
C ASN A 75 -8.28 10.07 6.65
N LEU A 76 -7.05 9.68 7.01
CA LEU A 76 -6.81 8.41 7.68
C LEU A 76 -7.13 8.68 9.15
N PHE A 77 -8.32 8.22 9.56
CA PHE A 77 -8.95 8.35 10.89
C PHE A 77 -9.73 9.65 11.12
#